data_AF-A0A250JPP2-F1
#
_entry.id   AF-A0A250JPP2-F1
#
_cell.length_a   1.000
_cell.length_b   1.000
_cell.length_c   1.000
_cell.angle_alpha   90.00
_cell.angle_beta   90.00
_cell.angle_gamma   90.00
#
_symmetry.space_group_name_H-M   'P 1'
#
loop_
_entity.id
_entity.type
_entity.pdbx_description
1 polymer ?
#
loop_
_entity_poly.entity_id
_entity_poly.type
_entity_poly.pdbx_seq_one_letter_code
_entity_poly.pdbx_strand_id
1 'polypeptide(L)'
;MTPTGTVSAPASRMRHAIWAVPLIPLVLGGMGWWWMDSEAGAEPPGEDAVMEASSPSAMSAPRKPGGAMDAPPAGPPPGVAAPAPAHGPEEAERDARRELWERRLARAKETLAAYMKATRYPPESRPASEHPDQMELAEPERTHPLNMDGSDIQLRLKQDRVFVVGDEVVHFFVGCEDARRVPRPCQVVSALAHEAEHMPGAGGVPAVPLVFTDDGASGDALAGDGTFTGRFQPSKQGFPIYSGTLRVDVQVRSGSAEGAASFDIMYTPSPPALFTGGVREVLSPEGSLQLYLGIQVQKAGRYVVAGRVDDESGMPFAHVSFNEELKRGEQEVKLTIAGNLVLDEVPTFPLKLRDVEGFLLKERGDPDRELMTSLRGYVHTTKDYPFESFSPAEWQGEERQRYLDEMNREIIEIQRYIEQDEPPPP
;
A
#
# COMPACT_ATOMS: atom_id res chain seq x y z
N MET A 1 16.08 -40.40 50.08
CA MET A 1 15.53 -40.80 51.39
C MET A 1 14.45 -39.79 51.75
N THR A 2 13.23 -40.29 51.93
CA THR A 2 11.95 -39.63 52.30
C THR A 2 12.00 -39.03 53.72
N PRO A 3 11.00 -38.24 54.23
CA PRO A 3 9.58 -38.27 53.83
C PRO A 3 8.73 -36.96 53.87
N THR A 4 7.65 -37.01 53.07
CA THR A 4 6.23 -36.64 53.29
C THR A 4 5.78 -35.32 53.95
N GLY A 5 4.81 -34.67 53.28
CA GLY A 5 3.84 -33.77 53.92
C GLY A 5 2.76 -33.24 52.96
N THR A 6 1.75 -34.06 52.64
CA THR A 6 0.48 -33.68 51.98
C THR A 6 -0.54 -33.17 53.01
N VAL A 7 -1.24 -32.05 52.75
CA VAL A 7 -2.55 -31.75 53.34
C VAL A 7 -3.48 -31.04 52.32
N SER A 8 -4.72 -31.50 52.35
CA SER A 8 -5.87 -31.36 51.46
C SER A 8 -6.51 -29.97 51.32
N ALA A 9 -7.23 -29.79 50.20
CA ALA A 9 -8.36 -28.88 50.03
C ALA A 9 -9.63 -29.39 50.75
N PRO A 10 -10.63 -28.51 50.98
CA PRO A 10 -11.99 -28.91 50.60
C PRO A 10 -12.94 -27.80 50.09
N ALA A 11 -13.92 -28.28 49.31
CA ALA A 11 -15.33 -27.85 49.14
C ALA A 11 -15.60 -26.46 48.51
N SER A 12 -16.18 -26.32 47.31
CA SER A 12 -17.48 -26.80 46.78
C SER A 12 -18.72 -26.29 47.53
N ARG A 13 -19.47 -25.34 46.92
CA ARG A 13 -20.93 -25.10 47.02
C ARG A 13 -21.34 -24.24 45.80
N MET A 14 -21.97 -24.80 44.78
CA MET A 14 -23.44 -24.82 44.53
C MET A 14 -24.08 -23.43 44.53
N ARG A 15 -24.41 -22.90 43.35
CA ARG A 15 -25.71 -22.98 42.64
C ARG A 15 -26.75 -21.99 43.19
N HIS A 16 -27.04 -20.95 42.41
CA HIS A 16 -28.41 -20.53 42.14
C HIS A 16 -28.55 -20.16 40.66
N ALA A 17 -29.42 -20.89 39.99
CA ALA A 17 -29.96 -20.59 38.67
C ALA A 17 -31.23 -19.77 38.85
N ILE A 18 -31.43 -18.72 38.05
CA ILE A 18 -32.76 -18.20 37.70
C ILE A 18 -32.72 -17.76 36.23
N TRP A 19 -33.67 -18.33 35.48
CA TRP A 19 -34.07 -18.07 34.10
C TRP A 19 -34.53 -16.62 33.84
N ALA A 20 -34.31 -16.10 32.62
CA ALA A 20 -35.35 -15.50 31.77
C ALA A 20 -34.79 -15.09 30.38
N VAL A 21 -35.43 -15.61 29.33
CA VAL A 21 -35.42 -15.21 27.91
C VAL A 21 -36.91 -15.12 27.52
N PRO A 22 -37.39 -14.41 26.47
CA PRO A 22 -36.79 -13.39 25.59
C PRO A 22 -37.60 -12.07 25.60
N LEU A 23 -37.14 -11.03 24.91
CA LEU A 23 -38.03 -10.11 24.17
C LEU A 23 -37.29 -9.39 23.05
N ILE A 24 -37.68 -9.74 21.83
CA ILE A 24 -37.42 -9.03 20.58
C ILE A 24 -38.38 -7.83 20.52
N PRO A 25 -37.92 -6.66 20.04
CA PRO A 25 -38.74 -5.92 19.10
C PRO A 25 -37.98 -5.65 17.80
N LEU A 26 -38.61 -6.13 16.74
CA LEU A 26 -38.46 -5.77 15.34
C LEU A 26 -38.79 -4.27 15.21
N VAL A 27 -37.85 -3.47 14.69
CA VAL A 27 -38.16 -2.18 14.08
C VAL A 27 -37.55 -2.15 12.69
N LEU A 28 -38.44 -2.25 11.71
CA LEU A 28 -38.25 -1.91 10.31
C LEU A 28 -38.22 -0.39 10.15
N GLY A 29 -37.35 0.13 9.28
CA GLY A 29 -37.64 1.33 8.50
C GLY A 29 -36.53 2.37 8.34
N GLY A 30 -36.22 2.71 7.08
CA GLY A 30 -35.71 4.02 6.61
C GLY A 30 -34.21 4.04 6.32
N MET A 31 -33.75 3.92 5.06
CA MET A 31 -33.65 4.96 4.01
C MET A 31 -32.66 6.11 4.30
N GLY A 32 -31.79 6.39 3.30
CA GLY A 32 -31.03 7.63 3.12
C GLY A 32 -29.52 7.44 3.34
N TRP A 33 -28.68 7.13 2.35
CA TRP A 33 -28.29 7.98 1.21
C TRP A 33 -27.96 9.40 1.63
N TRP A 34 -26.68 9.67 1.90
CA TRP A 34 -26.06 11.00 1.88
C TRP A 34 -24.68 10.90 1.21
N TRP A 35 -24.68 11.22 -0.08
CA TRP A 35 -23.57 11.86 -0.78
C TRP A 35 -24.01 13.31 -0.93
N MET A 36 -23.24 14.28 -0.41
CA MET A 36 -23.27 15.63 -0.95
C MET A 36 -21.96 16.36 -0.66
N ASP A 37 -21.31 16.71 -1.76
CA ASP A 37 -20.60 17.96 -2.06
C ASP A 37 -20.15 18.82 -0.88
N SER A 38 -18.84 18.99 -0.80
CA SER A 38 -18.26 20.24 -0.30
C SER A 38 -18.21 21.25 -1.44
N GLU A 39 -19.12 22.22 -1.39
CA GLU A 39 -19.01 23.51 -2.05
C GLU A 39 -17.69 24.20 -1.69
N ALA A 40 -16.87 24.51 -2.70
CA ALA A 40 -15.80 25.48 -2.60
C ALA A 40 -16.38 26.88 -2.84
N GLY A 41 -16.21 27.75 -1.86
CA GLY A 41 -16.75 29.11 -1.82
C GLY A 41 -16.17 30.05 -2.88
N ALA A 42 -17.02 31.01 -3.26
CA ALA A 42 -16.74 32.12 -4.14
C ALA A 42 -16.15 33.33 -3.39
N GLU A 43 -15.25 34.04 -4.09
CA GLU A 43 -15.04 35.51 -4.21
C GLU A 43 -13.56 35.91 -4.17
N PRO A 44 -13.13 37.05 -4.78
CA PRO A 44 -13.70 37.83 -5.89
C PRO A 44 -12.64 38.16 -7.00
N PRO A 45 -13.00 38.86 -8.11
CA PRO A 45 -12.15 38.98 -9.28
C PRO A 45 -11.19 40.18 -9.19
N GLY A 46 -9.95 39.97 -9.66
CA GLY A 46 -8.97 41.02 -9.95
C GLY A 46 -8.60 40.98 -11.43
N GLU A 47 -8.91 42.07 -12.12
CA GLU A 47 -8.55 42.36 -13.51
C GLU A 47 -7.03 42.57 -13.64
N ASP A 48 -6.44 41.97 -14.68
CA ASP A 48 -5.47 42.55 -15.62
C ASP A 48 -4.50 41.48 -16.14
N ALA A 49 -4.57 41.18 -17.45
CA ALA A 49 -3.41 41.10 -18.36
C ALA A 49 -3.78 40.39 -19.67
N VAL A 50 -3.77 41.20 -20.73
CA VAL A 50 -3.75 40.83 -22.14
C VAL A 50 -2.48 40.03 -22.47
N MET A 51 -2.58 38.96 -23.28
CA MET A 51 -1.59 38.51 -24.28
C MET A 51 -2.18 37.27 -25.00
N GLU A 52 -2.71 37.42 -26.21
CA GLU A 52 -2.02 37.42 -27.50
C GLU A 52 -1.57 36.01 -27.95
N ALA A 53 -2.19 35.59 -29.06
CA ALA A 53 -2.04 34.30 -29.71
C ALA A 53 -0.66 34.13 -30.35
N SER A 54 -0.14 32.90 -30.39
CA SER A 54 0.80 32.46 -31.42
C SER A 54 0.93 30.94 -31.50
N SER A 55 0.52 30.39 -32.65
CA SER A 55 0.88 29.05 -33.13
C SER A 55 2.34 29.02 -33.61
N PRO A 56 3.06 27.88 -33.49
CA PRO A 56 4.32 27.71 -34.20
C PRO A 56 4.14 26.88 -35.49
N SER A 57 4.59 27.47 -36.61
CA SER A 57 4.99 26.76 -37.83
C SER A 57 6.42 26.24 -37.70
N ALA A 58 6.71 25.09 -38.31
CA ALA A 58 8.09 24.69 -38.64
C ALA A 58 8.15 23.98 -40.00
N MET A 59 9.11 24.42 -40.82
CA MET A 59 9.35 24.04 -42.21
C MET A 59 10.37 22.90 -42.36
N SER A 60 10.10 22.02 -43.33
CA SER A 60 10.92 21.43 -44.42
C SER A 60 12.46 21.16 -44.34
N ALA A 61 12.76 19.93 -44.80
CA ALA A 61 13.86 19.45 -45.69
C ALA A 61 15.27 19.21 -45.08
N PRO A 62 16.16 18.35 -45.68
CA PRO A 62 16.37 18.15 -47.12
C PRO A 62 16.72 16.72 -47.63
N ARG A 63 16.67 16.48 -48.96
CA ARG A 63 17.63 15.60 -49.70
C ARG A 63 17.51 15.74 -51.23
N LYS A 64 18.67 15.73 -51.90
CA LYS A 64 18.98 15.61 -53.35
C LYS A 64 20.41 15.01 -53.43
N PRO A 65 20.98 14.54 -54.58
CA PRO A 65 20.47 14.44 -55.97
C PRO A 65 20.90 13.17 -56.78
N GLY A 66 20.46 13.09 -58.05
CA GLY A 66 21.12 12.40 -59.19
C GLY A 66 20.25 11.30 -59.84
N GLY A 67 20.06 11.16 -61.16
CA GLY A 67 20.47 11.90 -62.37
C GLY A 67 20.42 10.97 -63.61
N ALA A 68 19.71 11.38 -64.68
CA ALA A 68 19.74 10.92 -66.10
C ALA A 68 19.31 9.46 -66.43
N MET A 69 18.73 9.07 -67.57
CA MET A 69 18.40 9.67 -68.87
C MET A 69 17.38 8.76 -69.62
N ASP A 70 16.89 9.24 -70.77
CA ASP A 70 16.17 8.55 -71.88
C ASP A 70 14.62 8.64 -71.99
N ALA A 71 14.21 9.29 -73.10
CA ALA A 71 12.92 9.24 -73.80
C ALA A 71 13.19 8.64 -75.21
N PRO A 72 12.22 8.27 -76.11
CA PRO A 72 10.77 8.59 -76.23
C PRO A 72 9.94 7.33 -76.69
N PRO A 73 8.76 7.34 -77.40
CA PRO A 73 7.81 8.39 -77.78
C PRO A 73 6.31 8.12 -77.44
N ALA A 74 5.48 9.09 -77.82
CA ALA A 74 4.05 9.31 -77.65
C ALA A 74 3.08 8.09 -77.67
N GLY A 75 2.20 8.07 -76.66
CA GLY A 75 0.89 7.40 -76.65
C GLY A 75 -0.22 8.41 -76.29
N PRO A 76 -1.49 8.13 -76.63
CA PRO A 76 -2.62 9.07 -76.57
C PRO A 76 -2.95 9.50 -75.13
N PRO A 77 -3.66 10.64 -74.91
CA PRO A 77 -3.88 11.20 -73.59
C PRO A 77 -4.52 10.17 -72.65
N PRO A 78 -4.03 10.02 -71.40
CA PRO A 78 -4.67 9.17 -70.43
C PRO A 78 -6.09 9.67 -70.20
N GLY A 79 -7.04 8.74 -70.35
CA GLY A 79 -8.42 8.95 -69.98
C GLY A 79 -8.49 9.56 -68.59
N VAL A 80 -9.35 10.55 -68.45
CA VAL A 80 -9.76 11.15 -67.19
C VAL A 80 -9.99 10.01 -66.20
N ALA A 81 -9.06 9.82 -65.27
CA ALA A 81 -9.30 8.99 -64.11
C ALA A 81 -10.46 9.67 -63.39
N ALA A 82 -11.61 9.01 -63.41
CA ALA A 82 -12.78 9.45 -62.68
C ALA A 82 -12.33 9.69 -61.22
N PRO A 83 -12.61 10.87 -60.62
CA PRO A 83 -12.38 11.05 -59.21
C PRO A 83 -13.16 9.96 -58.47
N ALA A 84 -12.52 9.35 -57.47
CA ALA A 84 -13.22 8.47 -56.53
C ALA A 84 -14.51 9.18 -56.09
N PRO A 85 -15.66 8.50 -56.04
CA PRO A 85 -16.91 9.14 -55.66
C PRO A 85 -16.70 9.74 -54.26
N ALA A 86 -16.76 11.07 -54.20
CA ALA A 86 -16.79 11.77 -52.92
C ALA A 86 -18.08 11.34 -52.23
N HIS A 87 -17.95 10.58 -51.14
CA HIS A 87 -19.05 10.30 -50.23
C HIS A 87 -19.81 11.59 -49.93
N GLY A 88 -21.14 11.53 -49.95
CA GLY A 88 -21.95 12.67 -49.54
C GLY A 88 -21.60 13.08 -48.09
N PRO A 89 -21.79 14.35 -47.69
CA PRO A 89 -21.50 14.79 -46.32
C PRO A 89 -22.17 13.91 -45.26
N GLU A 90 -23.37 13.40 -45.53
CA GLU A 90 -24.10 12.47 -44.64
C GLU A 90 -23.44 11.09 -44.51
N GLU A 91 -22.79 10.58 -45.55
CA GLU A 91 -22.07 9.29 -45.49
C GLU A 91 -20.78 9.44 -44.69
N ALA A 92 -20.05 10.54 -44.89
CA ALA A 92 -18.86 10.85 -44.11
C ALA A 92 -19.17 11.05 -42.61
N GLU A 93 -20.31 11.68 -42.27
CA GLU A 93 -20.78 11.82 -40.89
C GLU A 93 -21.14 10.46 -40.25
N ARG A 94 -21.80 9.57 -40.99
CA ARG A 94 -22.11 8.21 -40.53
C ARG A 94 -20.86 7.37 -40.30
N ASP A 95 -19.89 7.45 -41.21
CA ASP A 95 -18.61 6.74 -41.08
C ASP A 95 -17.81 7.26 -39.88
N ALA A 96 -17.71 8.58 -39.72
CA ALA A 96 -17.04 9.19 -38.55
C ALA A 96 -17.72 8.80 -37.23
N ARG A 97 -19.06 8.73 -37.22
CA ARG A 97 -19.83 8.29 -36.05
C ARG A 97 -19.59 6.82 -35.73
N ARG A 98 -19.61 5.95 -36.75
CA ARG A 98 -19.28 4.52 -36.59
C ARG A 98 -17.88 4.34 -36.04
N GLU A 99 -16.89 5.05 -36.58
CA GLU A 99 -15.51 4.98 -36.10
C GLU A 99 -15.40 5.43 -34.64
N LEU A 100 -16.10 6.50 -34.25
CA LEU A 100 -16.15 6.95 -32.85
C LEU A 100 -16.71 5.85 -31.93
N TRP A 101 -17.80 5.19 -32.32
CA TRP A 101 -18.40 4.12 -31.54
C TRP A 101 -17.55 2.86 -31.49
N GLU A 102 -16.87 2.50 -32.58
CA GLU A 102 -15.91 1.40 -32.60
C GLU A 102 -14.75 1.67 -31.63
N ARG A 103 -14.23 2.90 -31.60
CA ARG A 103 -13.21 3.32 -30.62
C ARG A 103 -13.74 3.24 -29.18
N ARG A 104 -14.99 3.63 -28.93
CA ARG A 104 -15.64 3.49 -27.61
C ARG A 104 -15.77 2.03 -27.21
N LEU A 105 -16.22 1.16 -28.12
CA LEU A 105 -16.35 -0.27 -27.89
C LEU A 105 -14.99 -0.90 -27.56
N ALA A 106 -13.94 -0.53 -28.29
CA ALA A 106 -12.58 -1.02 -28.04
C ALA A 106 -12.12 -0.64 -26.62
N ARG A 107 -12.33 0.62 -26.21
CA ARG A 107 -12.02 1.08 -24.86
C ARG A 107 -12.83 0.36 -23.79
N ALA A 108 -14.14 0.21 -23.97
CA ALA A 108 -15.00 -0.49 -23.00
C ALA A 108 -14.57 -1.95 -22.80
N LYS A 109 -14.21 -2.64 -23.89
CA LYS A 109 -13.66 -4.01 -23.83
C LYS A 109 -12.31 -4.07 -23.12
N GLU A 110 -11.44 -3.10 -23.37
CA GLU A 110 -10.15 -3.00 -22.68
C GLU A 110 -10.34 -2.77 -21.17
N THR A 111 -11.24 -1.86 -20.79
CA THR A 111 -11.60 -1.60 -19.38
C THR A 111 -12.14 -2.87 -18.71
N LEU A 112 -13.06 -3.59 -19.36
CA LEU A 112 -13.59 -4.85 -18.82
C LEU A 112 -12.49 -5.89 -18.63
N ALA A 113 -11.64 -6.08 -19.64
CA ALA A 113 -10.53 -7.05 -19.57
C ALA A 113 -9.53 -6.68 -18.46
N ALA A 114 -9.20 -5.39 -18.32
CA ALA A 114 -8.35 -4.90 -17.25
C ALA A 114 -8.98 -5.13 -15.87
N TYR A 115 -10.29 -4.86 -15.73
CA TYR A 115 -11.03 -5.09 -14.49
C TYR A 115 -11.09 -6.57 -14.11
N MET A 116 -11.39 -7.45 -15.06
CA MET A 116 -11.39 -8.91 -14.85
C MET A 116 -10.03 -9.41 -14.37
N LYS A 117 -8.94 -8.94 -14.99
CA LYS A 117 -7.58 -9.27 -14.58
C LYS A 117 -7.25 -8.76 -13.19
N ALA A 118 -7.57 -7.50 -12.89
CA ALA A 118 -7.29 -6.88 -11.59
C ALA A 118 -8.09 -7.52 -10.43
N THR A 119 -9.26 -8.09 -10.72
CA THR A 119 -10.16 -8.70 -9.73
C THR A 119 -10.18 -10.23 -9.75
N ARG A 120 -9.19 -10.86 -10.39
CA ARG A 120 -9.05 -12.33 -10.46
C ARG A 120 -8.87 -12.97 -9.08
N TYR A 121 -8.08 -12.32 -8.23
CA TYR A 121 -7.80 -12.75 -6.85
C TYR A 121 -8.58 -11.89 -5.85
N PRO A 122 -8.95 -12.44 -4.66
CA PRO A 122 -9.57 -11.64 -3.62
C PRO A 122 -8.63 -10.52 -3.16
N PRO A 123 -9.16 -9.37 -2.70
CA PRO A 123 -8.33 -8.25 -2.23
C PRO A 123 -7.41 -8.62 -1.05
N GLU A 124 -7.79 -9.62 -0.27
CA GLU A 124 -7.03 -10.13 0.87
C GLU A 124 -5.92 -11.11 0.50
N SER A 125 -5.76 -11.50 -0.78
CA SER A 125 -4.71 -12.40 -1.26
C SER A 125 -4.20 -11.94 -2.61
N ARG A 126 -3.11 -11.19 -2.64
CA ARG A 126 -2.53 -10.62 -3.87
C ARG A 126 -1.18 -11.25 -4.18
N PRO A 127 -0.82 -11.43 -5.46
CA PRO A 127 0.52 -11.84 -5.85
C PRO A 127 1.54 -10.79 -5.41
N ALA A 128 2.72 -11.24 -4.99
CA ALA A 128 3.81 -10.35 -4.59
C ALA A 128 4.22 -9.34 -5.68
N SER A 129 4.07 -9.71 -6.95
CA SER A 129 4.42 -8.86 -8.10
C SER A 129 3.58 -7.59 -8.24
N GLU A 130 2.37 -7.55 -7.67
CA GLU A 130 1.50 -6.38 -7.77
C GLU A 130 1.83 -5.30 -6.73
N HIS A 131 2.42 -5.69 -5.61
CA HIS A 131 2.75 -4.80 -4.49
C HIS A 131 4.17 -5.05 -3.99
N PRO A 132 5.21 -4.84 -4.82
CA PRO A 132 6.60 -5.11 -4.44
C PRO A 132 7.05 -4.28 -3.24
N ASP A 133 6.51 -3.07 -3.10
CA ASP A 133 6.73 -2.16 -1.96
C ASP A 133 6.17 -2.73 -0.64
N GLN A 134 5.12 -3.55 -0.69
CA GLN A 134 4.54 -4.20 0.48
C GLN A 134 5.26 -5.50 0.86
N MET A 135 6.18 -6.00 0.04
CA MET A 135 6.95 -7.23 0.33
C MET A 135 8.17 -7.00 1.23
N GLU A 136 8.50 -5.73 1.51
CA GLU A 136 9.53 -5.32 2.45
C GLU A 136 8.90 -4.60 3.65
N LEU A 137 9.59 -4.61 4.79
CA LEU A 137 9.20 -3.81 5.95
C LEU A 137 9.53 -2.33 5.69
N ALA A 138 8.77 -1.44 6.31
CA ALA A 138 8.99 0.01 6.22
C ALA A 138 10.26 0.43 6.99
N GLU A 139 11.42 0.26 6.35
CA GLU A 139 12.74 0.68 6.83
C GLU A 139 13.28 1.81 5.92
N PRO A 140 12.71 3.02 5.98
CA PRO A 140 12.98 4.05 4.99
C PRO A 140 14.45 4.50 5.05
N GLU A 141 15.02 4.63 3.86
CA GLU A 141 16.33 5.21 3.63
C GLU A 141 16.17 6.39 2.67
N ARG A 142 16.74 7.54 3.04
CA ARG A 142 16.70 8.76 2.23
C ARG A 142 18.06 9.43 2.23
N THR A 143 18.38 10.03 1.10
CA THR A 143 19.59 10.83 0.91
C THR A 143 19.19 12.20 0.38
N HIS A 144 19.75 13.25 0.96
CA HIS A 144 19.55 14.63 0.48
C HIS A 144 20.81 15.47 0.72
N PRO A 145 20.98 16.63 0.05
CA PRO A 145 22.11 17.50 0.32
C PRO A 145 22.18 17.90 1.79
N LEU A 146 23.38 17.93 2.38
CA LEU A 146 23.58 18.32 3.78
C LEU A 146 23.13 19.76 4.02
N ASN A 147 23.37 20.66 3.06
CA ASN A 147 22.90 22.04 3.10
C ASN A 147 22.30 22.47 1.75
N MET A 148 21.44 23.48 1.78
CA MET A 148 20.79 24.05 0.60
C MET A 148 21.75 24.77 -0.35
N ASP A 149 22.93 25.19 0.16
CA ASP A 149 23.94 25.92 -0.62
C ASP A 149 24.72 25.04 -1.60
N GLY A 150 24.35 23.77 -1.75
CA GLY A 150 24.89 22.88 -2.77
C GLY A 150 26.25 22.29 -2.43
N SER A 151 26.51 21.95 -1.15
CA SER A 151 27.69 21.14 -0.84
C SER A 151 27.66 19.82 -1.62
N ASP A 152 28.84 19.34 -2.04
CA ASP A 152 29.00 18.01 -2.66
C ASP A 152 28.71 16.86 -1.67
N ILE A 153 28.30 17.18 -0.44
CA ILE A 153 28.05 16.25 0.66
C ILE A 153 26.56 15.99 0.75
N GLN A 154 26.21 14.73 0.65
CA GLN A 154 24.88 14.21 0.87
C GLN A 154 24.79 13.62 2.28
N LEU A 155 23.67 13.89 2.94
CA LEU A 155 23.28 13.30 4.20
C LEU A 155 22.42 12.07 3.93
N ARG A 156 22.89 10.91 4.37
CA ARG A 156 22.19 9.63 4.31
C ARG A 156 21.53 9.35 5.65
N LEU A 157 20.24 9.08 5.62
CA LEU A 157 19.40 8.85 6.79
C LEU A 157 18.67 7.54 6.62
N LYS A 158 18.74 6.66 7.62
CA LYS A 158 17.98 5.41 7.64
C LYS A 158 17.36 5.20 9.02
N GLN A 159 16.23 4.53 9.08
CA GLN A 159 15.66 4.02 10.33
C GLN A 159 15.19 2.57 10.15
N ASP A 160 15.32 1.74 11.19
CA ASP A 160 14.94 0.32 11.14
C ASP A 160 13.42 0.06 11.29
N ARG A 161 12.66 1.11 11.65
CA ARG A 161 11.19 1.09 11.70
C ARG A 161 10.61 2.50 11.75
N VAL A 162 9.40 2.64 11.22
CA VAL A 162 8.56 3.84 11.39
C VAL A 162 7.51 3.64 12.49
N PHE A 163 7.02 2.41 12.63
CA PHE A 163 6.01 2.02 13.61
C PHE A 163 6.68 1.49 14.87
N VAL A 164 6.36 2.09 16.03
CA VAL A 164 6.96 1.74 17.33
C VAL A 164 5.86 1.51 18.36
N VAL A 165 5.92 0.37 19.04
CA VAL A 165 4.87 -0.06 19.96
C VAL A 165 5.45 -0.40 21.34
N GLY A 166 4.92 0.24 22.37
CA GLY A 166 5.29 -0.01 23.76
C GLY A 166 6.80 0.07 24.00
N ASP A 167 7.39 -1.06 24.40
CA ASP A 167 8.81 -1.14 24.78
C ASP A 167 9.79 -1.37 23.62
N GLU A 168 9.31 -1.29 22.38
CA GLU A 168 10.16 -1.37 21.21
C GLU A 168 11.23 -0.27 21.17
N VAL A 169 12.34 -0.63 20.54
CA VAL A 169 13.49 0.25 20.31
C VAL A 169 13.58 0.49 18.81
N VAL A 170 13.73 1.75 18.43
CA VAL A 170 14.06 2.16 17.06
C VAL A 170 15.52 2.61 17.00
N HIS A 171 16.17 2.27 15.89
CA HIS A 171 17.52 2.71 15.58
C HIS A 171 17.47 3.67 14.38
N PHE A 172 18.15 4.80 14.54
CA PHE A 172 18.34 5.81 13.51
C PHE A 172 19.80 5.80 13.08
N PHE A 173 20.05 5.88 11.78
CA PHE A 173 21.37 5.86 11.20
C PHE A 173 21.59 7.15 10.42
N VAL A 174 22.73 7.79 10.65
CA VAL A 174 23.13 9.04 10.03
C VAL A 174 24.53 8.87 9.47
N GLY A 175 24.68 9.04 8.17
CA GLY A 175 25.98 9.02 7.51
C GLY A 175 26.09 10.15 6.49
N CYS A 176 27.31 10.46 6.09
CA CYS A 176 27.54 11.46 5.05
C CYS A 176 28.33 10.83 3.91
N GLU A 177 27.95 11.15 2.69
CA GLU A 177 28.58 10.64 1.48
C GLU A 177 28.80 11.78 0.48
N ASP A 178 29.68 11.60 -0.49
CA ASP A 178 29.80 12.55 -1.60
C ASP A 178 28.87 12.19 -2.77
N ALA A 179 28.90 13.00 -3.82
CA ALA A 179 28.16 12.74 -5.07
C ALA A 179 28.47 11.38 -5.74
N ARG A 180 29.56 10.70 -5.35
CA ARG A 180 29.93 9.35 -5.82
C ARG A 180 29.57 8.24 -4.82
N ARG A 181 28.78 8.56 -3.78
CA ARG A 181 28.43 7.67 -2.67
C ARG A 181 29.63 7.15 -1.88
N VAL A 182 30.71 7.93 -1.84
CA VAL A 182 31.88 7.61 -1.01
C VAL A 182 31.66 8.21 0.37
N PRO A 183 31.78 7.43 1.46
CA PRO A 183 31.64 7.94 2.81
C PRO A 183 32.55 9.14 3.09
N ARG A 184 32.02 10.16 3.76
CA ARG A 184 32.70 11.38 4.19
C ARG A 184 32.64 11.52 5.70
N PRO A 185 33.71 12.01 6.35
CA PRO A 185 33.69 12.26 7.78
C PRO A 185 32.58 13.25 8.13
N CYS A 186 31.67 12.86 9.01
CA CYS A 186 30.73 13.79 9.62
C CYS A 186 30.51 13.45 11.08
N GLN A 187 29.75 14.30 11.76
CA GLN A 187 29.46 14.18 13.18
C GLN A 187 28.04 14.65 13.45
N VAL A 188 27.31 13.90 14.27
CA VAL A 188 26.07 14.37 14.88
C VAL A 188 26.40 15.33 16.02
N VAL A 189 26.04 16.60 15.86
CA VAL A 189 26.31 17.69 16.81
C VAL A 189 25.29 17.69 17.93
N SER A 190 24.01 17.47 17.60
CA SER A 190 22.92 17.32 18.55
C SER A 190 21.81 16.47 17.97
N ALA A 191 21.07 15.80 18.84
CA ALA A 191 19.84 15.12 18.49
C ALA A 191 18.83 15.24 19.62
N LEU A 192 17.57 15.56 19.29
CA LEU A 192 16.49 15.80 20.24
C LEU A 192 15.21 15.09 19.78
N ALA A 193 14.62 14.29 20.65
CA ALA A 193 13.32 13.66 20.44
C ALA A 193 12.20 14.48 21.10
N HIS A 194 11.11 14.73 20.40
CA HIS A 194 9.95 15.45 20.90
C HIS A 194 8.66 15.06 20.15
N GLU A 195 7.53 15.58 20.61
CA GLU A 195 6.25 15.48 19.89
C GLU A 195 6.33 16.25 18.57
N ALA A 196 5.89 15.64 17.46
CA ALA A 196 5.90 16.32 16.17
C ALA A 196 4.94 17.52 16.17
N GLU A 197 5.31 18.61 15.50
CA GLU A 197 4.61 19.91 15.62
C GLU A 197 3.17 19.91 15.10
N HIS A 198 2.86 19.00 14.17
CA HIS A 198 1.52 18.85 13.61
C HIS A 198 0.54 18.16 14.55
N MET A 199 1.03 17.53 15.63
CA MET A 199 0.19 16.76 16.55
C MET A 199 -0.64 17.71 17.44
N PRO A 200 -1.93 17.41 17.69
CA PRO A 200 -2.73 18.19 18.62
C PRO A 200 -2.12 18.22 20.02
N GLY A 201 -1.82 19.41 20.54
CA GLY A 201 -1.23 19.58 21.88
C GLY A 201 0.29 19.39 21.93
N ALA A 202 0.98 19.39 20.78
CA ALA A 202 2.43 19.30 20.71
C ALA A 202 3.15 20.33 21.60
N GLY A 203 4.30 19.93 22.14
CA GLY A 203 5.11 20.75 23.05
C GLY A 203 4.75 20.59 24.54
N GLY A 204 3.90 19.62 24.89
CA GLY A 204 3.56 19.30 26.27
C GLY A 204 4.67 18.56 27.03
N VAL A 205 5.47 17.76 26.33
CA VAL A 205 6.60 17.00 26.88
C VAL A 205 7.93 17.66 26.52
N PRO A 206 8.86 17.84 27.49
CA PRO A 206 10.20 18.34 27.20
C PRO A 206 10.96 17.46 26.21
N ALA A 207 11.70 18.08 25.29
CA ALA A 207 12.55 17.35 24.35
C ALA A 207 13.62 16.53 25.09
N VAL A 208 13.88 15.32 24.59
CA VAL A 208 14.80 14.36 25.18
C VAL A 208 16.05 14.23 24.31
N PRO A 209 17.26 14.47 24.84
CA PRO A 209 18.48 14.32 24.06
C PRO A 209 18.74 12.86 23.71
N LEU A 210 19.14 12.62 22.47
CA LEU A 210 19.60 11.33 21.98
C LEU A 210 21.09 11.38 21.67
N VAL A 211 21.77 10.27 21.91
CA VAL A 211 23.19 10.11 21.62
C VAL A 211 23.34 9.25 20.38
N PHE A 212 24.21 9.69 19.48
CA PHE A 212 24.56 9.00 18.26
C PHE A 212 26.06 8.64 18.31
N THR A 213 26.39 7.36 18.11
CA THR A 213 27.78 6.85 18.16
C THR A 213 28.09 5.98 16.94
N ASP A 214 29.38 5.90 16.59
CA ASP A 214 29.95 5.06 15.54
C ASP A 214 31.03 4.18 16.20
N ASP A 215 30.59 3.32 17.12
CA ASP A 215 31.42 2.53 18.04
C ASP A 215 31.19 1.02 17.92
N GLY A 216 30.39 0.57 16.95
CA GLY A 216 30.01 -0.83 16.76
C GLY A 216 29.13 -1.38 17.88
N ALA A 217 28.46 -0.50 18.64
CA ALA A 217 27.55 -0.87 19.72
C ALA A 217 26.14 -0.30 19.49
N SER A 218 25.18 -0.74 20.31
CA SER A 218 23.81 -0.18 20.35
C SER A 218 23.07 -0.15 18.99
N GLY A 219 23.31 -1.14 18.13
CA GLY A 219 22.70 -1.25 16.80
C GLY A 219 23.62 -0.81 15.66
N ASP A 220 24.76 -0.19 15.95
CA ASP A 220 25.81 0.06 14.98
C ASP A 220 26.51 -1.25 14.59
N ALA A 221 26.62 -1.50 13.29
CA ALA A 221 27.15 -2.75 12.75
C ALA A 221 28.69 -2.79 12.74
N LEU A 222 29.35 -1.64 12.55
CA LEU A 222 30.79 -1.58 12.39
C LEU A 222 31.34 -0.24 12.89
N ALA A 223 32.18 -0.30 13.93
CA ALA A 223 32.82 0.88 14.49
C ALA A 223 33.73 1.60 13.48
N GLY A 224 33.59 2.92 13.41
CA GLY A 224 34.41 3.82 12.63
C GLY A 224 34.12 3.78 11.12
N ASP A 225 32.94 3.30 10.72
CA ASP A 225 32.56 3.22 9.31
C ASP A 225 31.92 4.51 8.78
N GLY A 226 31.70 5.50 9.66
CA GLY A 226 31.08 6.78 9.35
C GLY A 226 29.55 6.78 9.46
N THR A 227 28.95 5.70 9.95
CA THR A 227 27.51 5.58 10.20
C THR A 227 27.21 5.75 11.69
N PHE A 228 26.74 6.93 12.06
CA PHE A 228 26.33 7.21 13.42
C PHE A 228 24.97 6.59 13.71
N THR A 229 24.90 5.78 14.76
CA THR A 229 23.68 5.10 15.19
C THR A 229 23.14 5.72 16.48
N GLY A 230 21.87 6.12 16.45
CA GLY A 230 21.12 6.60 17.60
C GLY A 230 20.05 5.59 18.01
N ARG A 231 19.93 5.34 19.32
CA ARG A 231 18.95 4.40 19.89
C ARG A 231 17.85 5.17 20.63
N PHE A 232 16.59 4.87 20.32
CA PHE A 232 15.45 5.48 21.00
C PHE A 232 14.38 4.46 21.41
N GLN A 233 13.96 4.55 22.67
CA GLN A 233 12.88 3.77 23.27
C GLN A 233 11.90 4.73 23.96
N PRO A 234 10.83 5.16 23.26
CA PRO A 234 9.93 6.20 23.74
C PRO A 234 9.36 5.91 25.14
N SER A 235 8.99 4.65 25.43
CA SER A 235 8.41 4.24 26.71
C SER A 235 9.31 4.50 27.92
N LYS A 236 10.63 4.49 27.73
CA LYS A 236 11.64 4.68 28.78
C LYS A 236 12.34 6.04 28.73
N GLN A 237 12.08 6.82 27.68
CA GLN A 237 12.79 8.07 27.39
C GLN A 237 11.80 9.22 27.22
N GLY A 238 10.93 9.44 28.20
CA GLY A 238 10.09 10.64 28.31
C GLY A 238 8.69 10.54 27.72
N PHE A 239 8.36 9.48 26.98
CA PHE A 239 7.08 9.34 26.27
C PHE A 239 6.26 8.09 26.69
N PRO A 240 6.16 7.71 27.98
CA PRO A 240 5.54 6.44 28.39
C PRO A 240 4.04 6.33 28.06
N ILE A 241 3.33 7.46 28.03
CA ILE A 241 1.87 7.51 27.81
C ILE A 241 1.49 8.25 26.52
N TYR A 242 2.47 8.77 25.79
CA TYR A 242 2.22 9.50 24.55
C TYR A 242 1.78 8.53 23.45
N SER A 243 0.81 8.94 22.64
CA SER A 243 0.38 8.20 21.44
C SER A 243 0.28 9.19 20.29
N GLY A 244 1.04 8.97 19.23
CA GLY A 244 1.15 9.94 18.15
C GLY A 244 2.48 9.88 17.42
N THR A 245 2.72 10.89 16.59
CA THR A 245 4.00 11.04 15.86
C THR A 245 5.05 11.70 16.74
N LEU A 246 6.17 11.01 16.96
CA LEU A 246 7.37 11.58 17.59
C LEU A 246 8.39 11.92 16.52
N ARG A 247 9.02 13.08 16.66
CA ARG A 247 10.07 13.59 15.80
C ARG A 247 11.42 13.54 16.51
N VAL A 248 12.45 13.14 15.78
CA VAL A 248 13.86 13.21 16.21
C VAL A 248 14.60 14.15 15.29
N ASP A 249 14.83 15.37 15.74
CA ASP A 249 15.64 16.35 15.03
C ASP A 249 17.13 16.08 15.28
N VAL A 250 17.92 16.14 14.22
CA VAL A 250 19.37 15.89 14.23
C VAL A 250 20.10 17.01 13.51
N GLN A 251 21.12 17.55 14.15
CA GLN A 251 22.07 18.50 13.55
C GLN A 251 23.36 17.76 13.22
N VAL A 252 23.84 17.91 11.99
CA VAL A 252 24.97 17.16 11.45
C VAL A 252 25.98 18.11 10.84
N ARG A 253 27.27 17.87 11.09
CA ARG A 253 28.38 18.66 10.54
C ARG A 253 29.35 17.78 9.78
N SER A 254 29.78 18.24 8.61
CA SER A 254 30.86 17.63 7.82
C SER A 254 31.80 18.72 7.30
N GLY A 255 33.03 18.75 7.81
CA GLY A 255 33.98 19.83 7.50
C GLY A 255 33.44 21.19 7.91
N SER A 256 33.30 22.11 6.95
CA SER A 256 32.70 23.44 7.14
C SER A 256 31.19 23.49 6.87
N ALA A 257 30.59 22.40 6.41
CA ALA A 257 29.16 22.32 6.13
C ALA A 257 28.41 21.80 7.36
N GLU A 258 27.24 22.39 7.61
CA GLU A 258 26.32 21.99 8.67
C GLU A 258 24.90 21.91 8.10
N GLY A 259 24.13 20.95 8.60
CA GLY A 259 22.82 20.61 8.10
C GLY A 259 21.91 20.04 9.17
N ALA A 260 20.62 20.04 8.90
CA ALA A 260 19.59 19.51 9.78
C ALA A 260 18.79 18.43 9.07
N ALA A 261 18.31 17.46 9.84
CA ALA A 261 17.39 16.41 9.39
C ALA A 261 16.47 15.99 10.52
N SER A 262 15.37 15.31 10.20
CA SER A 262 14.42 14.84 11.20
C SER A 262 13.84 13.48 10.88
N PHE A 263 13.87 12.55 11.83
CA PHE A 263 13.18 11.26 11.71
C PHE A 263 11.80 11.33 12.35
N ASP A 264 10.81 10.70 11.73
CA ASP A 264 9.48 10.58 12.33
C ASP A 264 9.19 9.09 12.62
N ILE A 265 8.61 8.85 13.79
CA ILE A 265 8.06 7.55 14.17
C ILE A 265 6.61 7.72 14.62
N MET A 266 5.76 6.76 14.31
CA MET A 266 4.41 6.68 14.85
C MET A 266 4.42 5.74 16.05
N TYR A 267 4.17 6.30 17.23
CA TYR A 267 4.29 5.60 18.49
C TYR A 267 2.92 5.27 19.11
N THR A 268 2.75 4.01 19.49
CA THR A 268 1.60 3.52 20.26
C THR A 268 2.10 2.98 21.61
N PRO A 269 1.72 3.57 22.76
CA PRO A 269 2.34 3.25 24.05
C PRO A 269 1.88 1.90 24.60
N SER A 270 0.66 1.47 24.28
CA SER A 270 0.15 0.15 24.62
C SER A 270 -0.57 -0.43 23.41
N PRO A 271 -0.17 -1.62 22.93
CA PRO A 271 -0.81 -2.23 21.78
C PRO A 271 -2.29 -2.55 22.06
N PRO A 272 -3.19 -2.37 21.06
CA PRO A 272 -4.61 -2.66 21.22
C PRO A 272 -4.91 -4.18 21.23
N ALA A 273 -3.97 -4.97 20.70
CA ALA A 273 -3.99 -6.43 20.71
C ALA A 273 -2.55 -6.98 20.60
N LEU A 274 -2.36 -8.24 21.01
CA LEU A 274 -1.08 -8.93 20.91
C LEU A 274 -1.23 -10.17 20.05
N PHE A 275 -0.32 -10.39 19.10
CA PHE A 275 -0.24 -11.68 18.44
C PHE A 275 0.25 -12.75 19.42
N THR A 276 -0.36 -13.94 19.37
CA THR A 276 0.05 -15.07 20.19
C THR A 276 1.23 -15.85 19.60
N GLY A 277 1.52 -15.63 18.30
CA GLY A 277 2.51 -16.38 17.53
C GLY A 277 2.04 -17.78 17.09
N GLY A 278 0.93 -18.28 17.64
CA GLY A 278 0.35 -19.55 17.22
C GLY A 278 -0.37 -19.41 15.88
N VAL A 279 0.01 -20.22 14.90
CA VAL A 279 -0.65 -20.30 13.59
C VAL A 279 -1.18 -21.71 13.38
N ARG A 280 -2.47 -21.80 13.07
CA ARG A 280 -3.13 -23.05 12.66
C ARG A 280 -3.47 -22.96 11.18
N GLU A 281 -2.98 -23.92 10.40
CA GLU A 281 -3.24 -24.02 8.97
C GLU A 281 -4.41 -24.96 8.65
N VAL A 282 -5.22 -24.59 7.66
CA VAL A 282 -6.32 -25.41 7.12
C VAL A 282 -6.42 -25.20 5.61
N LEU A 283 -6.38 -26.27 4.84
CA LEU A 283 -6.84 -26.24 3.46
C LEU A 283 -8.38 -26.29 3.47
N SER A 284 -9.02 -25.24 2.96
CA SER A 284 -10.47 -25.14 2.93
C SER A 284 -11.08 -26.07 1.87
N PRO A 285 -12.32 -26.55 2.06
CA PRO A 285 -13.02 -27.35 1.04
C PRO A 285 -13.16 -26.65 -0.32
N GLU A 286 -13.13 -25.32 -0.33
CA GLU A 286 -13.18 -24.47 -1.52
C GLU A 286 -11.80 -24.33 -2.21
N GLY A 287 -10.77 -25.02 -1.71
CA GLY A 287 -9.45 -25.10 -2.33
C GLY A 287 -8.56 -23.89 -2.11
N SER A 288 -8.70 -23.18 -0.97
CA SER A 288 -7.77 -22.12 -0.55
C SER A 288 -7.07 -22.51 0.75
N LEU A 289 -5.83 -22.08 0.94
CA LEU A 289 -5.08 -22.34 2.18
C LEU A 289 -5.33 -21.20 3.17
N GLN A 290 -5.77 -21.53 4.38
CA GLN A 290 -6.10 -20.56 5.43
C GLN A 290 -5.12 -20.71 6.59
N LEU A 291 -4.53 -19.59 6.99
CA LEU A 291 -3.65 -19.48 8.15
C LEU A 291 -4.39 -18.69 9.23
N TYR A 292 -4.78 -19.39 10.30
CA TYR A 292 -5.42 -18.81 11.46
C TYR A 292 -4.37 -18.39 12.48
N LEU A 293 -4.07 -17.10 12.54
CA LEU A 293 -3.13 -16.51 13.47
C LEU A 293 -3.88 -16.12 14.76
N GLY A 294 -3.47 -16.69 15.90
CA GLY A 294 -4.07 -16.37 17.19
C GLY A 294 -3.71 -14.95 17.63
N ILE A 295 -4.70 -14.21 18.12
CA ILE A 295 -4.57 -12.83 18.59
C ILE A 295 -5.31 -12.64 19.92
N GLN A 296 -4.65 -11.96 20.87
CA GLN A 296 -5.24 -11.54 22.14
C GLN A 296 -5.66 -10.08 22.05
N VAL A 297 -6.96 -9.85 21.85
CA VAL A 297 -7.54 -8.53 21.63
C VAL A 297 -7.84 -7.86 22.98
N GLN A 298 -7.31 -6.66 23.19
CA GLN A 298 -7.56 -5.86 24.38
C GLN A 298 -8.66 -4.82 24.13
N LYS A 299 -8.63 -4.18 22.95
CA LYS A 299 -9.63 -3.22 22.48
C LYS A 299 -10.42 -3.83 21.31
N ALA A 300 -11.74 -3.96 21.45
CA ALA A 300 -12.58 -4.40 20.33
C ALA A 300 -12.62 -3.32 19.22
N GLY A 301 -12.76 -3.75 17.97
CA GLY A 301 -12.86 -2.83 16.83
C GLY A 301 -12.37 -3.47 15.54
N ARG A 302 -12.21 -2.66 14.49
CA ARG A 302 -11.77 -3.13 13.16
C ARG A 302 -10.26 -3.22 13.07
N TYR A 303 -9.76 -4.43 12.91
CA TYR A 303 -8.34 -4.70 12.78
C TYR A 303 -7.97 -4.92 11.33
N VAL A 304 -6.86 -4.30 10.94
CA VAL A 304 -6.15 -4.65 9.72
C VAL A 304 -4.91 -5.41 10.11
N VAL A 305 -4.74 -6.61 9.55
CA VAL A 305 -3.55 -7.44 9.73
C VAL A 305 -3.06 -7.86 8.35
N ALA A 306 -1.76 -7.77 8.12
CA ALA A 306 -1.14 -8.13 6.86
C ALA A 306 0.10 -9.00 7.11
N GLY A 307 0.38 -9.90 6.18
CA GLY A 307 1.53 -10.78 6.23
C GLY A 307 2.04 -11.07 4.83
N ARG A 308 3.32 -11.42 4.77
CA ARG A 308 4.03 -11.72 3.52
C ARG A 308 4.26 -13.22 3.47
N VAL A 309 4.05 -13.83 2.32
CA VAL A 309 4.23 -15.26 2.10
C VAL A 309 5.32 -15.45 1.07
N ASP A 310 6.37 -16.14 1.46
CA ASP A 310 7.42 -16.60 0.56
C ASP A 310 7.21 -18.09 0.23
N ASP A 311 7.84 -18.53 -0.85
CA ASP A 311 7.98 -19.95 -1.15
C ASP A 311 9.11 -20.62 -0.32
N GLU A 312 9.36 -21.91 -0.56
CA GLU A 312 10.42 -22.66 0.13
C GLU A 312 11.80 -22.00 -0.01
N SER A 313 12.11 -21.45 -1.19
CA SER A 313 13.39 -20.82 -1.52
C SER A 313 13.56 -19.42 -0.93
N GLY A 314 12.50 -18.87 -0.33
CA GLY A 314 12.47 -17.52 0.22
C GLY A 314 12.10 -16.46 -0.81
N MET A 315 11.57 -16.86 -1.97
CA MET A 315 11.09 -15.91 -2.98
C MET A 315 9.71 -15.39 -2.58
N PRO A 316 9.48 -14.06 -2.62
CA PRO A 316 8.17 -13.46 -2.39
C PRO A 316 7.11 -14.05 -3.32
N PHE A 317 6.04 -14.61 -2.76
CA PHE A 317 4.95 -15.24 -3.51
C PHE A 317 3.65 -14.46 -3.39
N ALA A 318 3.21 -14.12 -2.17
CA ALA A 318 1.94 -13.47 -1.94
C ALA A 318 1.96 -12.47 -0.77
N HIS A 319 1.08 -11.47 -0.87
CA HIS A 319 0.69 -10.60 0.23
C HIS A 319 -0.72 -10.97 0.67
N VAL A 320 -0.88 -11.32 1.95
CA VAL A 320 -2.17 -11.72 2.53
C VAL A 320 -2.60 -10.74 3.60
N SER A 321 -3.88 -10.44 3.66
CA SER A 321 -4.42 -9.50 4.65
C SER A 321 -5.74 -9.94 5.25
N PHE A 322 -6.16 -9.20 6.26
CA PHE A 322 -7.39 -9.36 7.01
C PHE A 322 -7.87 -7.95 7.39
N ASN A 323 -9.16 -7.67 7.22
CA ASN A 323 -9.77 -6.39 7.56
C ASN A 323 -11.21 -6.60 8.09
N GLU A 324 -11.32 -7.04 9.35
CA GLU A 324 -12.62 -7.27 9.98
C GLU A 324 -12.64 -6.81 11.44
N GLU A 325 -13.84 -6.82 12.02
CA GLU A 325 -14.04 -6.48 13.44
C GLU A 325 -13.73 -7.66 14.34
N LEU A 326 -12.88 -7.42 15.34
CA LEU A 326 -12.55 -8.38 16.37
C LEU A 326 -13.13 -7.96 17.72
N LYS A 327 -13.64 -8.95 18.45
CA LYS A 327 -14.12 -8.78 19.81
C LYS A 327 -12.94 -8.87 20.78
N ARG A 328 -13.09 -8.25 21.95
CA ARG A 328 -12.13 -8.39 23.04
C ARG A 328 -12.02 -9.85 23.48
N GLY A 329 -10.80 -10.31 23.74
CA GLY A 329 -10.51 -11.69 24.14
C GLY A 329 -9.59 -12.40 23.15
N GLU A 330 -9.46 -13.72 23.32
CA GLU A 330 -8.76 -14.58 22.36
C GLU A 330 -9.60 -14.69 21.08
N GLN A 331 -9.00 -14.36 19.95
CA GLN A 331 -9.60 -14.46 18.62
C GLN A 331 -8.58 -15.08 17.65
N GLU A 332 -9.01 -15.36 16.43
CA GLU A 332 -8.13 -15.76 15.33
C GLU A 332 -8.30 -14.78 14.16
N VAL A 333 -7.18 -14.45 13.51
CA VAL A 333 -7.13 -13.71 12.24
C VAL A 333 -6.94 -14.72 11.13
N LYS A 334 -7.82 -14.71 10.13
CA LYS A 334 -7.79 -15.64 9.00
C LYS A 334 -7.08 -15.00 7.81
N LEU A 335 -5.81 -15.31 7.62
CA LEU A 335 -5.04 -14.94 6.44
C LEU A 335 -5.26 -16.01 5.36
N THR A 336 -5.85 -15.65 4.24
CA THR A 336 -6.23 -16.60 3.17
C THR A 336 -5.27 -16.48 2.01
N ILE A 337 -4.70 -17.61 1.58
CA ILE A 337 -3.93 -17.76 0.34
C ILE A 337 -4.89 -18.39 -0.68
N ALA A 338 -5.28 -17.61 -1.68
CA ALA A 338 -6.24 -18.04 -2.69
C ALA A 338 -5.69 -19.20 -3.54
N GLY A 339 -6.51 -20.22 -3.80
CA GLY A 339 -6.09 -21.40 -4.56
C GLY A 339 -5.67 -21.09 -6.00
N ASN A 340 -6.39 -20.20 -6.66
CA ASN A 340 -6.08 -19.81 -8.04
C ASN A 340 -4.74 -19.07 -8.11
N LEU A 341 -4.38 -18.29 -7.08
CA LEU A 341 -3.07 -17.65 -6.97
C LEU A 341 -1.94 -18.68 -6.87
N VAL A 342 -2.12 -19.75 -6.07
CA VAL A 342 -1.14 -20.85 -5.99
C VAL A 342 -0.98 -21.55 -7.34
N LEU A 343 -2.08 -21.78 -8.07
CA LEU A 343 -2.04 -22.42 -9.38
C LEU A 343 -1.41 -21.55 -10.48
N ASP A 344 -1.59 -20.23 -10.39
CA ASP A 344 -1.09 -19.29 -11.39
C ASP A 344 0.41 -18.98 -11.20
N GLU A 345 0.86 -18.79 -9.95
CA GLU A 345 2.27 -18.47 -9.63
C GLU A 345 3.17 -19.71 -9.45
N VAL A 346 2.56 -20.87 -9.16
CA VAL A 346 3.25 -22.18 -8.99
C VAL A 346 4.43 -22.11 -8.00
N PRO A 347 4.21 -21.68 -6.74
CA PRO A 347 5.28 -21.57 -5.76
C PRO A 347 5.81 -22.95 -5.33
N THR A 348 7.06 -23.01 -4.88
CA THR A 348 7.60 -24.22 -4.23
C THR A 348 7.14 -24.30 -2.77
N PHE A 349 6.57 -25.45 -2.39
CA PHE A 349 6.19 -25.73 -1.00
C PHE A 349 7.37 -26.30 -0.20
N PRO A 350 7.42 -26.08 1.13
CA PRO A 350 6.40 -25.41 1.94
C PRO A 350 6.45 -23.88 1.84
N LEU A 351 5.28 -23.25 1.92
CA LEU A 351 5.18 -21.79 1.98
C LEU A 351 5.53 -21.28 3.37
N LYS A 352 6.01 -20.04 3.46
CA LYS A 352 6.47 -19.42 4.71
C LYS A 352 5.82 -18.07 4.93
N LEU A 353 5.02 -17.94 5.99
CA LEU A 353 4.48 -16.66 6.44
C LEU A 353 5.56 -15.91 7.22
N ARG A 354 5.81 -14.66 6.88
CA ARG A 354 6.73 -13.76 7.58
C ARG A 354 6.17 -12.36 7.76
N ASP A 355 6.82 -11.62 8.66
CA ASP A 355 6.65 -10.18 8.84
C ASP A 355 5.17 -9.79 8.94
N VAL A 356 4.51 -10.29 9.98
CA VAL A 356 3.09 -10.01 10.21
C VAL A 356 2.94 -8.70 10.98
N GLU A 357 2.24 -7.75 10.37
CA GLU A 357 1.98 -6.42 10.91
C GLU A 357 0.48 -6.26 11.16
N GLY A 358 0.10 -5.44 12.14
CA GLY A 358 -1.31 -5.22 12.43
C GLY A 358 -1.59 -3.92 13.17
N PHE A 359 -2.80 -3.41 13.01
CA PHE A 359 -3.28 -2.23 13.70
C PHE A 359 -4.80 -2.23 13.87
N LEU A 360 -5.27 -1.52 14.89
CA LEU A 360 -6.68 -1.18 15.09
C LEU A 360 -6.97 0.14 14.35
N LEU A 361 -7.96 0.15 13.47
CA LEU A 361 -8.46 1.38 12.85
C LEU A 361 -9.27 2.20 13.85
N LYS A 362 -8.99 3.51 13.89
CA LYS A 362 -9.79 4.48 14.64
C LYS A 362 -10.77 5.15 13.68
N GLU A 363 -11.99 5.39 14.16
CA GLU A 363 -12.98 6.17 13.40
C GLU A 363 -12.56 7.64 13.28
N ARG A 364 -11.78 8.16 14.24
CA ARG A 364 -11.34 9.56 14.33
C ARG A 364 -9.99 9.67 15.04
N GLY A 365 -9.26 10.74 14.71
CA GLY A 365 -7.99 11.10 15.35
C GLY A 365 -6.80 10.93 14.42
N ASP A 366 -5.68 11.52 14.80
CA ASP A 366 -4.39 11.38 14.15
C ASP A 366 -3.39 10.84 15.18
N PRO A 367 -2.71 9.71 14.92
CA PRO A 367 -2.91 8.81 13.79
C PRO A 367 -4.29 8.13 13.79
N ASP A 368 -4.75 7.77 12.59
CA ASP A 368 -5.99 7.04 12.30
C ASP A 368 -5.96 5.57 12.78
N ARG A 369 -4.90 5.17 13.48
CA ARG A 369 -4.67 3.80 13.91
C ARG A 369 -3.98 3.69 15.28
N GLU A 370 -4.08 2.51 15.87
CA GLU A 370 -3.24 2.06 16.98
C GLU A 370 -2.47 0.80 16.56
N LEU A 371 -1.16 0.87 16.65
CA LEU A 371 -0.27 -0.14 16.10
C LEU A 371 -0.13 -1.33 17.05
N MET A 372 0.04 -2.52 16.49
CA MET A 372 0.42 -3.73 17.22
C MET A 372 1.91 -4.00 17.03
N THR A 373 2.53 -4.65 18.01
CA THR A 373 3.89 -5.17 17.86
C THR A 373 3.90 -6.21 16.73
N SER A 374 4.77 -6.02 15.75
CA SER A 374 4.84 -6.88 14.57
C SER A 374 5.58 -8.19 14.87
N LEU A 375 5.19 -9.28 14.21
CA LEU A 375 5.93 -10.53 14.21
C LEU A 375 6.94 -10.52 13.06
N ARG A 376 8.17 -10.08 13.33
CA ARG A 376 9.25 -10.02 12.33
C ARG A 376 9.85 -11.40 12.03
N GLY A 377 10.29 -11.58 10.79
CA GLY A 377 10.86 -12.82 10.29
C GLY A 377 9.82 -13.92 10.05
N TYR A 378 10.28 -15.15 9.85
CA TYR A 378 9.40 -16.28 9.60
C TYR A 378 8.59 -16.67 10.84
N VAL A 379 7.26 -16.59 10.70
CA VAL A 379 6.28 -16.86 11.76
C VAL A 379 5.74 -18.29 11.66
N HIS A 380 5.48 -18.77 10.43
CA HIS A 380 4.92 -20.10 10.19
C HIS A 380 5.44 -20.69 8.89
N THR A 381 5.62 -22.01 8.87
CA THR A 381 5.93 -22.78 7.65
C THR A 381 4.80 -23.79 7.45
N THR A 382 4.21 -23.77 6.25
CA THR A 382 3.07 -24.64 5.94
C THR A 382 3.51 -26.09 5.81
N LYS A 383 2.54 -27.00 5.77
CA LYS A 383 2.76 -28.31 5.15
C LYS A 383 2.91 -28.19 3.64
N ASP A 384 3.34 -29.28 3.03
CA ASP A 384 3.29 -29.45 1.58
C ASP A 384 1.87 -29.81 1.17
N TYR A 385 1.36 -29.10 0.17
CA TYR A 385 0.04 -29.34 -0.41
C TYR A 385 0.18 -29.65 -1.91
N PRO A 386 -0.47 -30.71 -2.42
CA PRO A 386 -0.44 -30.97 -3.85
C PRO A 386 -1.30 -29.94 -4.59
N PHE A 387 -0.86 -29.48 -5.77
CA PHE A 387 -1.52 -28.42 -6.52
C PHE A 387 -2.99 -28.73 -6.86
N GLU A 388 -3.33 -30.01 -7.03
CA GLU A 388 -4.69 -30.48 -7.32
C GLU A 388 -5.68 -30.24 -6.16
N SER A 389 -5.17 -29.90 -4.98
CA SER A 389 -5.98 -29.53 -3.81
C SER A 389 -6.48 -28.07 -3.87
N PHE A 390 -5.94 -27.26 -4.78
CA PHE A 390 -6.29 -25.86 -4.91
C PHE A 390 -7.33 -25.63 -6.00
N SER A 391 -8.21 -24.66 -5.77
CA SER A 391 -9.28 -24.33 -6.70
C SER A 391 -8.83 -23.28 -7.71
N PRO A 392 -9.11 -23.45 -9.02
CA PRO A 392 -8.87 -22.43 -10.03
C PRO A 392 -9.95 -21.33 -10.06
N ALA A 393 -10.95 -21.40 -9.17
CA ALA A 393 -12.05 -20.46 -9.17
C ALA A 393 -11.58 -19.03 -8.90
N GLU A 394 -11.97 -18.10 -9.77
CA GLU A 394 -11.75 -16.67 -9.55
C GLU A 394 -12.64 -16.14 -8.43
N TRP A 395 -12.19 -15.06 -7.79
CA TRP A 395 -12.92 -14.41 -6.72
C TRP A 395 -14.32 -13.95 -7.16
N GLN A 396 -15.31 -14.22 -6.31
CA GLN A 396 -16.71 -13.86 -6.54
C GLN A 396 -17.18 -12.94 -5.41
N GLY A 397 -16.95 -11.63 -5.58
CA GLY A 397 -17.48 -10.60 -4.68
C GLY A 397 -18.75 -9.95 -5.25
N GLU A 398 -19.68 -9.55 -4.39
CA GLU A 398 -20.89 -8.81 -4.79
C GLU A 398 -20.53 -7.55 -5.60
N GLU A 399 -19.56 -6.80 -5.10
CA GLU A 399 -19.06 -5.60 -5.77
C GLU A 399 -18.45 -5.93 -7.14
N ARG A 400 -17.64 -6.99 -7.23
CA ARG A 400 -17.06 -7.45 -8.50
C ARG A 400 -18.15 -7.78 -9.50
N GLN A 401 -19.16 -8.56 -9.09
CA GLN A 401 -20.25 -8.95 -9.97
C GLN A 401 -21.02 -7.72 -10.48
N ARG A 402 -21.31 -6.76 -9.59
CA ARG A 402 -21.98 -5.51 -9.95
C ARG A 402 -21.23 -4.73 -11.04
N TYR A 403 -19.91 -4.57 -10.88
CA TYR A 403 -19.09 -3.86 -11.87
C TYR A 403 -18.97 -4.64 -13.18
N LEU A 404 -18.83 -5.96 -13.13
CA LEU A 404 -18.83 -6.79 -14.34
C LEU A 404 -20.15 -6.68 -15.09
N ASP A 405 -21.28 -6.68 -14.39
CA ASP A 405 -22.60 -6.54 -15.01
C ASP A 405 -22.78 -5.16 -15.65
N GLU A 406 -22.31 -4.09 -14.99
CA GLU A 406 -22.35 -2.72 -15.50
C GLU A 406 -21.49 -2.56 -16.76
N MET A 407 -20.22 -3.00 -16.71
CA MET A 407 -19.31 -2.92 -17.87
C MET A 407 -19.80 -3.77 -19.05
N ASN A 408 -20.38 -4.95 -18.79
CA ASN A 408 -20.98 -5.76 -19.85
C ASN A 408 -22.22 -5.10 -20.45
N ARG A 409 -23.04 -4.42 -19.64
CA ARG A 409 -24.19 -3.66 -20.13
C ARG A 409 -23.74 -2.54 -21.07
N GLU A 410 -22.70 -1.79 -20.69
CA GLU A 410 -22.13 -0.73 -21.53
C GLU A 410 -21.68 -1.28 -22.90
N ILE A 411 -20.97 -2.41 -22.92
CA ILE A 411 -20.54 -3.07 -24.16
C ILE A 411 -21.73 -3.44 -25.04
N ILE A 412 -22.78 -4.05 -24.46
CA ILE A 412 -23.98 -4.47 -25.19
C ILE A 412 -24.70 -3.24 -25.78
N GLU A 413 -24.78 -2.14 -25.03
CA GLU A 413 -25.41 -0.90 -25.50
C GLU A 413 -24.62 -0.27 -26.65
N ILE A 414 -23.28 -0.17 -26.55
CA ILE A 414 -22.43 0.34 -27.62
C ILE A 414 -22.55 -0.52 -28.88
N GLN A 415 -22.56 -1.85 -28.74
CA GLN A 415 -22.74 -2.76 -29.89
C GLN A 415 -24.07 -2.51 -30.59
N ARG A 416 -25.15 -2.32 -29.84
CA ARG A 416 -26.46 -2.01 -30.40
C ARG A 416 -26.45 -0.71 -31.22
N TYR A 417 -25.76 0.34 -30.74
CA TYR A 417 -25.63 1.60 -31.50
C TYR A 417 -24.87 1.43 -32.83
N ILE A 418 -23.81 0.62 -32.83
CA ILE A 418 -23.04 0.33 -34.05
C ILE A 418 -23.89 -0.44 -35.06
N GLU A 419 -24.71 -1.38 -34.59
CA GLU A 419 -25.60 -2.20 -35.43
C GLU A 419 -26.79 -1.40 -35.99
N GLN A 420 -27.39 -0.53 -35.18
CA GLN A 420 -28.61 0.22 -35.54
C GLN A 420 -28.32 1.57 -36.22
N ASP A 421 -27.07 2.06 -36.16
CA ASP A 421 -26.66 3.37 -36.69
C ASP A 421 -27.54 4.52 -36.15
N GLU A 422 -28.03 4.36 -34.92
CA GLU A 422 -29.02 5.21 -34.27
C GLU A 422 -28.35 6.33 -33.46
N PRO A 423 -28.87 7.57 -33.44
CA PRO A 423 -28.36 8.63 -32.60
C PRO A 423 -28.66 8.37 -31.11
N PRO A 424 -27.80 8.82 -30.18
CA PRO A 424 -27.94 8.51 -28.76
C PRO A 424 -29.13 9.27 -28.11
N PRO A 425 -29.66 8.77 -26.98
CA PRO A 425 -30.43 9.60 -26.06
C PRO A 425 -29.53 10.68 -25.42
N PRO A 426 -30.11 11.80 -24.96
CA PRO A 426 -29.38 12.97 -24.46
C PRO A 426 -28.54 12.68 -23.20
#